data_AF-A0A928Q5P2-F1
#
_entry.id   AF-A0A928Q5P2-F1
#
_cell.length_a   1.000
_cell.length_b   1.000
_cell.length_c   1.000
_cell.angle_alpha   90.00
_cell.angle_beta   90.00
_cell.angle_gamma   90.00
#
_symmetry.space_group_name_H-M   'P 1'
#
loop_
_entity.id
_entity.type
_entity.pdbx_description
1 polymer ?
#
loop_
_entity_poly.entity_id
_entity_poly.type
_entity_poly.pdbx_seq_one_letter_code
_entity_poly.pdbx_strand_id
1 'polypeptide(L)'
;MKKKKCFIIISFIALLTIVIAIFLIISYGPPISYDKSILAENQDRFESAANICMDYHKESTDDNDVWLFSVDIDNNKLFCYNNDGHYCYSMTQEQKQIFSDVKSVFRLDHHGLEYLYVNDDFVSFGINNGRCSFIYSPYNKKPDFVNSPEFDESNIYVEKIMDNWFYACK
;
A
#
# COMPACT_ATOMS: atom_id res chain seq x y z
N MET A 1 42.40 -31.57 -22.98
CA MET A 1 40.99 -31.47 -23.48
C MET A 1 39.93 -31.50 -22.38
N LYS A 2 39.97 -32.41 -21.39
CA LYS A 2 38.96 -32.48 -20.30
C LYS A 2 38.79 -31.16 -19.51
N LYS A 3 39.88 -30.47 -19.15
CA LYS A 3 39.83 -29.19 -18.41
C LYS A 3 39.13 -28.06 -19.18
N LYS A 4 39.34 -27.96 -20.50
CA LYS A 4 38.66 -26.96 -21.36
C LYS A 4 37.16 -27.24 -21.49
N LYS A 5 36.75 -28.51 -21.58
CA LYS A 5 35.33 -28.91 -21.59
C LYS A 5 34.66 -28.62 -20.24
N CYS A 6 35.32 -28.89 -19.11
CA CYS A 6 34.82 -28.48 -17.78
C CYS A 6 34.63 -26.96 -17.68
N PHE A 7 35.57 -26.16 -18.17
CA PHE A 7 35.47 -24.70 -18.14
C PHE A 7 34.27 -24.18 -18.94
N ILE A 8 34.02 -24.75 -20.12
CA ILE A 8 32.86 -24.40 -20.96
C ILE A 8 31.55 -24.77 -20.25
N ILE A 9 31.48 -25.95 -19.63
CA ILE A 9 30.28 -26.39 -18.89
C ILE A 9 30.01 -25.48 -17.69
N ILE A 10 31.04 -25.14 -16.90
CA ILE A 10 30.90 -24.24 -15.75
C ILE A 10 30.44 -22.85 -16.19
N SER A 11 31.01 -22.32 -17.28
CA SER A 11 30.60 -21.02 -17.84
C SER A 11 29.14 -21.03 -18.32
N PHE A 12 28.71 -22.12 -18.96
CA PHE A 12 27.33 -22.27 -19.40
C PHE A 12 26.35 -22.37 -18.22
N ILE A 13 26.69 -23.12 -17.17
CA ILE A 13 25.87 -23.22 -15.95
C ILE A 13 25.76 -21.85 -15.27
N ALA A 14 26.88 -21.12 -15.14
CA ALA A 14 26.89 -19.78 -14.55
C ALA A 14 26.00 -18.80 -15.34
N LEU A 15 26.10 -18.82 -16.67
CA LEU A 15 25.23 -18.01 -17.53
C LEU A 15 23.76 -18.38 -17.36
N LEU A 16 23.44 -19.69 -17.35
CA LEU A 16 22.07 -20.17 -17.17
C LEU A 16 21.50 -19.74 -15.81
N THR A 17 22.28 -19.81 -14.73
CA THR A 17 21.84 -19.32 -13.41
C THR A 17 21.55 -17.82 -13.39
N ILE A 18 22.35 -17.02 -14.11
CA ILE A 18 22.11 -15.57 -14.23
C ILE A 18 20.82 -15.30 -15.02
N VAL A 19 20.59 -16.01 -16.13
CA VAL A 19 19.36 -15.87 -16.92
C VAL A 19 18.13 -16.27 -16.09
N ILE A 20 18.21 -17.35 -15.33
CA ILE A 20 17.12 -17.78 -14.43
C ILE A 20 16.89 -16.73 -13.33
N ALA A 21 17.94 -16.20 -12.71
CA ALA A 21 17.80 -15.17 -11.68
C ALA A 21 17.16 -13.89 -12.24
N ILE A 22 17.59 -13.43 -13.42
CA ILE A 22 16.98 -12.27 -14.11
C ILE A 22 15.52 -12.56 -14.44
N PHE A 23 15.21 -13.74 -14.98
CA PHE A 23 13.85 -14.15 -15.26
C PHE A 23 12.98 -14.12 -14.00
N LEU A 24 13.47 -14.67 -12.88
CA LEU A 24 12.75 -14.64 -11.60
C LEU A 24 12.53 -13.21 -11.08
N ILE A 25 13.54 -12.33 -11.16
CA ILE A 25 13.41 -10.92 -10.75
C ILE A 25 12.38 -10.19 -11.61
N ILE A 26 12.37 -10.45 -12.93
CA ILE A 26 11.39 -9.84 -13.84
C ILE A 26 9.99 -10.41 -13.62
N SER A 27 9.87 -11.71 -13.38
CA SER A 27 8.57 -12.39 -13.22
C SER A 27 7.91 -12.13 -11.86
N TYR A 28 8.67 -12.01 -10.78
CA TYR A 28 8.14 -11.92 -9.42
C TYR A 28 8.46 -10.58 -8.73
N GLY A 29 9.26 -9.72 -9.36
CA GLY A 29 9.72 -8.48 -8.76
C GLY A 29 10.71 -8.69 -7.61
N PRO A 30 11.29 -7.61 -7.06
CA PRO A 30 12.06 -7.70 -5.84
C PRO A 30 11.15 -8.10 -4.66
N PRO A 31 11.68 -8.83 -3.67
CA PRO A 31 10.95 -9.17 -2.45
C PRO A 31 10.51 -7.90 -1.74
N ILE A 32 9.22 -7.83 -1.39
CA ILE A 32 8.64 -6.68 -0.71
C ILE A 32 8.79 -6.89 0.80
N SER A 33 9.31 -5.88 1.48
CA SER A 33 9.40 -5.84 2.94
C SER A 33 9.07 -4.43 3.43
N TYR A 34 8.69 -4.32 4.69
CA TYR A 34 8.38 -3.04 5.32
C TYR A 34 9.08 -2.93 6.67
N ASP A 35 9.32 -1.70 7.09
CA ASP A 35 9.80 -1.40 8.42
C ASP A 35 8.59 -1.25 9.37
N LYS A 36 8.49 -2.17 10.33
CA LYS A 36 7.41 -2.17 11.34
C LYS A 36 7.39 -0.91 12.20
N SER A 37 8.55 -0.26 12.39
CA SER A 37 8.67 0.95 13.21
C SER A 37 7.90 2.14 12.63
N ILE A 38 7.77 2.22 11.29
CA ILE A 38 7.03 3.31 10.61
C ILE A 38 5.63 3.43 11.20
N LEU A 39 4.94 2.30 11.33
CA LEU A 39 3.59 2.27 11.88
C LEU A 39 3.60 2.27 13.41
N ALA A 40 4.44 1.46 14.05
CA ALA A 40 4.45 1.31 15.51
C ALA A 40 4.78 2.63 16.25
N GLU A 41 5.66 3.45 15.69
CA GLU A 41 6.07 4.73 16.30
C GLU A 41 5.14 5.90 15.94
N ASN A 42 4.27 5.73 14.94
CA ASN A 42 3.40 6.79 14.41
C ASN A 42 1.92 6.41 14.39
N GLN A 43 1.53 5.35 15.12
CA GLN A 43 0.20 4.73 15.05
C GLN A 43 -0.93 5.76 15.14
N ASP A 44 -0.90 6.63 16.15
CA ASP A 44 -1.97 7.62 16.40
C ASP A 44 -2.19 8.54 15.18
N ARG A 45 -1.12 8.90 14.46
CA ARG A 45 -1.20 9.80 13.29
C ARG A 45 -1.78 9.07 12.07
N PHE A 46 -1.36 7.83 11.87
CA PHE A 46 -1.92 6.97 10.83
C PHE A 46 -3.40 6.68 11.08
N GLU A 47 -3.76 6.38 12.33
CA GLU A 47 -5.15 6.13 12.73
C GLU A 47 -6.01 7.38 12.60
N SER A 48 -5.49 8.55 12.98
CA SER A 48 -6.18 9.83 12.77
C SER A 48 -6.43 10.12 11.29
N ALA A 49 -5.43 9.89 10.43
CA ALA A 49 -5.59 10.03 8.98
C ALA A 49 -6.66 9.07 8.42
N ALA A 50 -6.66 7.83 8.88
CA ALA A 50 -7.66 6.84 8.49
C ALA A 50 -9.07 7.27 8.91
N ASN A 51 -9.23 7.67 10.17
CA ASN A 51 -10.52 8.11 10.71
C ASN A 51 -11.06 9.35 9.98
N ILE A 52 -10.20 10.32 9.61
CA ILE A 52 -10.62 11.47 8.79
C ILE A 52 -11.24 11.00 7.48
N CYS A 53 -10.58 10.08 6.76
CA CYS A 53 -11.11 9.60 5.49
C CYS A 53 -12.38 8.75 5.66
N MET A 54 -12.47 7.95 6.73
CA MET A 54 -13.69 7.22 7.07
C MET A 54 -14.85 8.16 7.42
N ASP A 55 -14.60 9.27 8.09
CA ASP A 55 -15.65 10.22 8.43
C ASP A 55 -16.19 10.94 7.19
N TYR A 56 -15.34 11.27 6.22
CA TYR A 56 -15.81 11.73 4.90
C TYR A 56 -16.59 10.66 4.14
N HIS A 57 -16.16 9.39 4.23
CA HIS A 57 -16.83 8.27 3.57
C HIS A 57 -18.23 8.00 4.16
N LYS A 58 -18.42 8.13 5.48
CA LYS A 58 -19.73 7.97 6.15
C LYS A 58 -20.79 9.00 5.71
N GLU A 59 -20.39 10.09 5.07
CA GLU A 59 -21.35 11.03 4.46
C GLU A 59 -21.97 10.46 3.17
N SER A 60 -21.44 9.36 2.63
CA SER A 60 -22.00 8.60 1.52
C SER A 60 -23.37 8.00 1.89
N THR A 61 -24.24 7.88 0.89
CA THR A 61 -25.53 7.20 1.02
C THR A 61 -25.50 5.74 0.55
N ASP A 62 -24.35 5.25 0.08
CA ASP A 62 -24.18 3.87 -0.42
C ASP A 62 -23.24 3.06 0.49
N ASP A 63 -23.81 2.03 1.11
CA ASP A 63 -23.18 1.13 2.10
C ASP A 63 -22.07 0.23 1.50
N ASN A 64 -21.78 0.27 0.19
CA ASN A 64 -20.73 -0.55 -0.43
C ASN A 64 -19.76 0.22 -1.33
N ASP A 65 -19.75 1.54 -1.27
CA ASP A 65 -18.92 2.33 -2.17
C ASP A 65 -17.47 2.41 -1.68
N VAL A 66 -16.51 2.21 -2.57
CA VAL A 66 -15.07 2.37 -2.27
C VAL A 66 -14.61 3.73 -2.74
N TRP A 67 -14.03 4.51 -1.82
CA TRP A 67 -13.57 5.87 -2.09
C TRP A 67 -12.05 5.91 -2.18
N LEU A 68 -11.52 6.49 -3.25
CA LEU A 68 -10.11 6.83 -3.40
C LEU A 68 -9.89 8.26 -2.95
N PHE A 69 -9.06 8.44 -1.93
CA PHE A 69 -8.62 9.74 -1.45
C PHE A 69 -7.20 10.04 -1.92
N SER A 70 -6.99 11.27 -2.42
CA SER A 70 -5.67 11.82 -2.73
C SER A 70 -5.47 13.13 -1.96
N VAL A 71 -4.34 13.22 -1.26
CA VAL A 71 -4.04 14.35 -0.37
C VAL A 71 -3.11 15.34 -1.08
N ASP A 72 -3.57 16.58 -1.24
CA ASP A 72 -2.78 17.71 -1.72
C ASP A 72 -2.52 18.69 -0.56
N ILE A 73 -1.34 18.53 0.06
CA ILE A 73 -0.89 19.34 1.19
C ILE A 73 -0.66 20.79 0.78
N ASP A 74 -0.12 21.02 -0.41
CA ASP A 74 0.28 22.34 -0.90
C ASP A 74 -0.94 23.23 -1.09
N ASN A 75 -1.99 22.68 -1.71
CA ASN A 75 -3.25 23.40 -1.94
C ASN A 75 -4.27 23.23 -0.79
N ASN A 76 -3.92 22.50 0.27
CA ASN A 76 -4.81 22.22 1.39
C ASN A 76 -6.12 21.55 0.95
N LYS A 77 -6.02 20.58 0.02
CA LYS A 77 -7.14 19.86 -0.56
C LYS A 77 -7.06 18.36 -0.30
N LEU A 78 -8.22 17.77 -0.06
CA LEU A 78 -8.44 16.34 -0.06
C LEU A 78 -9.37 16.02 -1.23
N PHE A 79 -8.81 15.40 -2.27
CA PHE A 79 -9.57 14.94 -3.42
C PHE A 79 -10.12 13.55 -3.13
N CYS A 80 -11.37 13.32 -3.50
CA CYS A 80 -12.03 12.04 -3.34
C CYS A 80 -12.66 11.62 -4.67
N TYR A 81 -12.54 10.34 -5.00
CA TYR A 81 -13.09 9.74 -6.21
C TYR A 81 -13.86 8.48 -5.82
N ASN A 82 -15.08 8.37 -6.32
CA ASN A 82 -15.92 7.18 -6.17
C ASN A 82 -16.72 6.95 -7.46
N ASN A 83 -17.67 6.01 -7.43
CA ASN A 83 -18.50 5.71 -8.59
C ASN A 83 -19.43 6.86 -9.01
N ASP A 84 -19.82 7.74 -8.07
CA ASP A 84 -20.72 8.87 -8.32
C ASP A 84 -20.02 10.13 -8.83
N GLY A 85 -18.71 10.26 -8.65
CA GLY A 85 -17.94 11.35 -9.20
C GLY A 85 -16.66 11.69 -8.44
N HIS A 86 -16.32 12.99 -8.45
CA HIS A 86 -15.14 13.52 -7.78
C HIS A 86 -15.55 14.66 -6.84
N TYR A 87 -15.03 14.62 -5.62
CA TYR A 87 -15.25 15.61 -4.58
C TYR A 87 -13.92 16.24 -4.18
N CYS A 88 -13.99 17.49 -3.73
CA CYS A 88 -12.81 18.24 -3.31
C CYS A 88 -13.11 18.96 -2.00
N TYR A 89 -12.56 18.45 -0.90
CA TYR A 89 -12.72 19.03 0.42
C TYR A 89 -11.54 19.93 0.76
N SER A 90 -11.83 21.05 1.41
CA SER A 90 -10.79 21.84 2.07
C SER A 90 -10.51 21.25 3.43
N MET A 91 -9.24 20.96 3.72
CA MET A 91 -8.83 20.43 5.01
C MET A 91 -8.72 21.54 6.05
N THR A 92 -9.00 21.22 7.32
CA THR A 92 -8.60 22.07 8.44
C THR A 92 -7.07 22.08 8.57
N GLN A 93 -6.51 23.04 9.32
CA GLN A 93 -5.06 23.07 9.58
C GLN A 93 -4.58 21.81 10.32
N GLU A 94 -5.42 21.28 11.21
CA GLU A 94 -5.15 20.04 11.94
C GLU A 94 -5.11 18.83 11.00
N GLN A 95 -6.13 18.66 10.14
CA GLN A 95 -6.16 17.60 9.13
C GLN A 95 -4.96 17.68 8.18
N LYS A 96 -4.62 18.89 7.71
CA LYS A 96 -3.44 19.13 6.88
C LYS A 96 -2.16 18.69 7.58
N GLN A 97 -1.99 19.02 8.86
CA GLN A 97 -0.82 18.62 9.64
C GLN A 97 -0.74 17.10 9.78
N ILE A 98 -1.87 16.43 10.08
CA ILE A 98 -1.94 14.96 10.21
C ILE A 98 -1.46 14.30 8.91
N PHE A 99 -2.01 14.69 7.76
CA PHE A 99 -1.59 14.08 6.50
C PHE A 99 -0.16 14.47 6.10
N SER A 100 0.30 15.68 6.43
CA SER A 100 1.70 16.08 6.22
C SER A 100 2.64 15.17 7.02
N ASP A 101 2.33 14.90 8.28
CA ASP A 101 3.12 14.04 9.14
C ASP A 101 3.15 12.61 8.60
N VAL A 102 1.99 12.06 8.23
CA VAL A 102 1.89 10.73 7.61
C VAL A 102 2.73 10.64 6.33
N LYS A 103 2.62 11.60 5.40
CA LYS A 103 3.41 11.62 4.16
C LYS A 103 4.92 11.72 4.42
N SER A 104 5.32 12.40 5.49
CA SER A 104 6.73 12.58 5.84
C SER A 104 7.40 11.25 6.23
N VAL A 105 6.68 10.36 6.93
CA VAL A 105 7.22 9.10 7.48
C VAL A 105 6.85 7.86 6.66
N PHE A 106 5.73 7.86 5.93
CA PHE A 106 5.25 6.66 5.24
C PHE A 106 6.22 6.21 4.16
N ARG A 107 6.71 4.97 4.23
CA ARG A 107 7.51 4.34 3.18
C ARG A 107 7.10 2.88 3.03
N LEU A 108 6.71 2.48 1.83
CA LEU A 108 6.43 1.09 1.45
C LEU A 108 7.02 0.80 0.07
N ASP A 109 7.74 -0.31 -0.08
CA ASP A 109 8.43 -0.68 -1.34
C ASP A 109 9.24 0.47 -1.95
N HIS A 110 9.88 1.31 -1.12
CA HIS A 110 10.63 2.53 -1.52
C HIS A 110 9.79 3.68 -2.08
N HIS A 111 8.46 3.63 -1.97
CA HIS A 111 7.54 4.67 -2.42
C HIS A 111 6.94 5.44 -1.24
N GLY A 112 6.56 6.70 -1.51
CA GLY A 112 5.75 7.51 -0.60
C GLY A 112 4.26 7.18 -0.70
N LEU A 113 3.46 7.80 0.15
CA LEU A 113 2.00 7.64 0.14
C LEU A 113 1.41 8.37 -1.06
N GLU A 114 0.61 7.65 -1.85
CA GLU A 114 -0.03 8.19 -3.05
C GLU A 114 -1.53 8.39 -2.85
N TYR A 115 -2.20 7.40 -2.28
CA TYR A 115 -3.65 7.43 -2.10
C TYR A 115 -4.08 6.64 -0.85
N LEU A 116 -5.31 6.87 -0.42
CA LEU A 116 -6.00 6.03 0.54
C LEU A 116 -7.27 5.46 -0.10
N TYR A 117 -7.43 4.14 -0.09
CA TYR A 117 -8.74 3.54 -0.40
C TYR A 117 -9.51 3.35 0.89
N VAL A 118 -10.80 3.66 0.87
CA VAL A 118 -11.66 3.63 2.04
C VAL A 118 -12.96 2.92 1.71
N ASN A 119 -13.38 2.05 2.61
CA ASN A 119 -14.74 1.53 2.71
C ASN A 119 -15.13 1.47 4.20
N ASP A 120 -16.31 0.91 4.49
CA ASP A 120 -16.85 0.81 5.85
C ASP A 120 -15.94 0.08 6.84
N ASP A 121 -15.16 -0.89 6.35
CA ASP A 121 -14.39 -1.82 7.18
C ASP A 121 -12.88 -1.49 7.22
N PHE A 122 -12.39 -0.71 6.25
CA PHE A 122 -10.96 -0.61 5.97
C PHE A 122 -10.53 0.75 5.43
N VAL A 123 -9.30 1.14 5.78
CA VAL A 123 -8.53 2.19 5.10
C VAL A 123 -7.18 1.63 4.67
N SER A 124 -6.92 1.61 3.37
CA SER A 124 -5.65 1.15 2.79
C SER A 124 -4.78 2.32 2.38
N PHE A 125 -3.61 2.45 2.99
CA PHE A 125 -2.56 3.39 2.63
C PHE A 125 -1.72 2.81 1.49
N GLY A 126 -1.97 3.30 0.27
CA GLY A 126 -1.44 2.71 -0.96
C GLY A 126 -0.32 3.52 -1.61
N ILE A 127 0.44 2.79 -2.45
CA ILE A 127 1.54 3.31 -3.27
C ILE A 127 1.20 3.21 -4.76
N ASN A 128 1.91 3.98 -5.60
CA ASN A 128 1.61 4.11 -7.03
C ASN A 128 1.57 2.76 -7.78
N ASN A 129 2.47 1.83 -7.41
CA ASN A 129 2.54 0.53 -8.08
C ASN A 129 1.50 -0.49 -7.57
N GLY A 130 0.77 -0.15 -6.50
CA GLY A 130 -0.27 -0.98 -5.90
C GLY A 130 0.18 -2.37 -5.43
N ARG A 131 1.46 -2.58 -5.12
CA ARG A 131 2.00 -3.90 -4.74
C ARG A 131 1.87 -4.23 -3.26
N CYS A 132 1.77 -3.21 -2.41
CA CYS A 132 1.61 -3.38 -0.98
C CYS A 132 0.92 -2.18 -0.32
N SER A 133 0.40 -2.39 0.87
CA SER A 133 -0.30 -1.37 1.66
C SER A 133 -0.16 -1.61 3.16
N PHE A 134 -0.33 -0.54 3.92
CA PHE A 134 -0.78 -0.66 5.31
C PHE A 134 -2.30 -0.51 5.33
N ILE A 135 -2.98 -1.41 6.02
CA ILE A 135 -4.45 -1.44 6.09
C ILE A 135 -4.87 -1.29 7.53
N TYR A 136 -5.61 -0.22 7.80
CA TYR A 136 -6.34 -0.03 9.05
C TYR A 136 -7.69 -0.74 8.96
N SER A 137 -8.06 -1.48 10.00
CA SER A 137 -9.38 -2.09 10.17
C SER A 137 -9.89 -1.81 11.59
N PRO A 138 -10.87 -0.91 11.78
CA PRO A 138 -11.38 -0.54 13.11
C PRO A 138 -11.89 -1.73 13.93
N TYR A 139 -12.40 -2.75 13.25
CA TYR A 139 -12.95 -3.97 13.85
C TYR A 139 -11.96 -5.14 13.87
N ASN A 140 -10.68 -4.88 13.58
CA ASN A 140 -9.61 -5.90 13.54
C ASN A 140 -9.93 -7.05 12.56
N LYS A 141 -10.74 -6.77 11.53
CA LYS A 141 -11.09 -7.72 10.46
C LYS A 141 -9.86 -7.91 9.59
N LYS A 142 -9.55 -9.16 9.23
CA LYS A 142 -8.41 -9.43 8.34
C LYS A 142 -8.82 -9.07 6.90
N PRO A 143 -8.08 -8.21 6.19
CA PRO A 143 -8.34 -7.93 4.78
C PRO A 143 -7.97 -9.13 3.90
N ASP A 144 -8.62 -9.23 2.75
CA ASP A 144 -8.38 -10.22 1.69
C ASP A 144 -7.99 -9.55 0.36
N PHE A 145 -7.54 -8.29 0.42
CA PHE A 145 -7.06 -7.48 -0.69
C PHE A 145 -5.76 -6.75 -0.29
N VAL A 146 -5.04 -6.17 -1.27
CA VAL A 146 -3.94 -5.24 -1.00
C VAL A 146 -4.44 -3.81 -0.86
N ASN A 147 -4.99 -3.20 -1.92
CA ASN A 147 -5.39 -1.78 -1.86
C ASN A 147 -6.90 -1.59 -1.71
N SER A 148 -7.70 -2.30 -2.49
CA SER A 148 -9.16 -2.19 -2.49
C SER A 148 -9.78 -3.57 -2.73
N PRO A 149 -10.93 -3.89 -2.11
CA PRO A 149 -11.67 -5.13 -2.37
C PRO A 149 -12.21 -5.23 -3.80
N GLU A 150 -12.25 -4.12 -4.55
CA GLU A 150 -12.69 -4.12 -5.96
C GLU A 150 -11.65 -4.75 -6.89
N PHE A 151 -10.40 -4.91 -6.44
CA PHE A 151 -9.37 -5.58 -7.22
C PHE A 151 -9.31 -7.06 -6.86
N ASP A 152 -9.72 -7.90 -7.81
CA ASP A 152 -9.56 -9.35 -7.69
C ASP A 152 -8.07 -9.69 -7.83
N GLU A 153 -7.42 -9.95 -6.68
CA GLU A 153 -6.00 -10.26 -6.61
C GLU A 153 -5.78 -11.70 -6.14
N SER A 154 -5.23 -12.53 -7.03
CA SER A 154 -4.80 -13.88 -6.67
C SER A 154 -3.47 -13.85 -5.92
N ASN A 155 -3.35 -14.62 -4.82
CA ASN A 155 -2.14 -14.79 -4.01
C ASN A 155 -1.70 -13.56 -3.22
N ILE A 156 -2.50 -13.17 -2.23
CA ILE A 156 -2.17 -12.06 -1.33
C ILE A 156 -1.55 -12.61 -0.04
N TYR A 157 -0.44 -12.01 0.36
CA TYR A 157 0.11 -12.17 1.70
C TYR A 157 -0.44 -11.08 2.61
N VAL A 158 -1.01 -11.48 3.75
CA VAL A 158 -1.53 -10.55 4.77
C VAL A 158 -0.95 -10.91 6.13
N GLU A 159 -0.25 -9.95 6.72
CA GLU A 159 0.36 -10.03 8.04
C GLU A 159 -0.32 -9.04 8.99
N LYS A 160 -0.72 -9.51 10.18
CA LYS A 160 -1.13 -8.62 11.26
C LYS A 160 0.11 -7.97 11.87
N ILE A 161 0.17 -6.64 11.86
CA ILE A 161 1.29 -5.86 12.40
C ILE A 161 1.08 -5.66 13.90
N MET A 162 -0.10 -5.12 14.24
CA MET A 162 -0.59 -4.85 15.60
C MET A 162 -2.12 -4.81 15.58
N ASP A 163 -2.77 -4.47 16.69
CA ASP A 163 -4.23 -4.37 16.72
C ASP A 163 -4.73 -3.34 15.71
N ASN A 164 -5.76 -3.73 14.96
CA ASN A 164 -6.40 -2.95 13.89
C ASN A 164 -5.51 -2.66 12.67
N TRP A 165 -4.29 -3.19 12.61
CA TRP A 165 -3.35 -2.87 11.54
C TRP A 165 -2.75 -4.10 10.87
N PHE A 166 -2.83 -4.10 9.55
CA PHE A 166 -2.36 -5.17 8.68
C PHE A 166 -1.39 -4.63 7.63
N TYR A 167 -0.46 -5.47 7.21
CA TYR A 167 0.33 -5.27 6.01
C TYR A 167 -0.16 -6.28 4.97
N ALA A 168 -0.43 -5.83 3.76
CA ALA A 168 -0.81 -6.69 2.64
C ALA A 168 0.13 -6.48 1.45
N CYS A 169 0.48 -7.55 0.75
CA CYS A 169 1.27 -7.47 -0.48
C CYS A 169 1.04 -8.65 -1.44
N LYS A 170 1.48 -8.48 -2.69
CA LYS A 170 1.48 -9.49 -3.77
C LYS A 170 2.86 -9.77 -4.33
#